data_AF-A0A084Q882-F1
#
_entry.id   AF-A0A084Q882-F1
#
_cell.length_a   1.000
_cell.length_b   1.000
_cell.length_c   1.000
_cell.angle_alpha   90.00
_cell.angle_beta   90.00
_cell.angle_gamma   90.00
#
_symmetry.space_group_name_H-M   'P 1'
#
loop_
_entity.id
_entity.type
_entity.pdbx_description
1 polymer ?
#
loop_
_entity_poly.entity_id
_entity_poly.type
_entity_poly.pdbx_seq_one_letter_code
_entity_poly.pdbx_strand_id
1 'polypeptide(L)'
;DPRYLVQPLDCLGDGGQPDAPPELWKPILAETKYREILAWSSKLPPSLIRDKESGPQVPVLHIWLHAALLDVVRPFTGDTPQDAVQWKTFVAPDSSARAAYNASVNQLKRLVLDYRSNYESSSYLLLWQTGMLYLVNAILESPRDPEWHLYFLLCIYGYKALRRSYGVSVTIGKGLLSMTLRDTDMSGSEARRILEQLQSGEASELRNYLRATFMADLKMAAADPKNASVENMAKDFETLALFNDLLHQDNMDTS
;
A
#
# COMPACT_ATOMS: atom_id res chain seq x y z
N ASP A 1 16.57 -41.48 51.98
CA ASP A 1 15.99 -40.29 51.33
C ASP A 1 16.89 -39.10 51.62
N PRO A 2 17.91 -38.88 50.76
CA PRO A 2 17.95 -37.64 49.98
C PRO A 2 18.68 -37.73 48.61
N ARG A 3 18.37 -36.75 47.73
CA ARG A 3 19.23 -36.04 46.74
C ARG A 3 20.20 -36.82 45.83
N TYR A 4 19.88 -36.85 44.53
CA TYR A 4 20.82 -36.56 43.42
C TYR A 4 20.10 -35.83 42.27
N LEU A 5 20.48 -34.56 42.05
CA LEU A 5 20.46 -33.82 40.76
C LEU A 5 21.42 -34.54 39.77
N VAL A 6 21.40 -34.52 38.43
CA VAL A 6 21.21 -33.53 37.33
C VAL A 6 21.02 -34.42 36.05
N GLN A 7 20.24 -34.18 34.99
CA GLN A 7 20.28 -33.12 33.96
C GLN A 7 19.00 -33.13 33.09
N PRO A 8 18.55 -31.95 32.62
CA PRO A 8 17.51 -31.82 31.61
C PRO A 8 18.11 -31.92 30.19
N LEU A 9 17.42 -32.64 29.31
CA LEU A 9 17.65 -32.56 27.87
C LEU A 9 17.06 -31.24 27.38
N ASP A 10 17.94 -30.32 26.99
CA ASP A 10 17.58 -29.16 26.18
C ASP A 10 17.04 -29.63 24.82
N CYS A 11 15.76 -29.40 24.58
CA CYS A 11 15.20 -29.33 23.23
C CYS A 11 14.65 -27.92 23.03
N LEU A 12 15.34 -27.18 22.18
CA LEU A 12 14.98 -25.85 21.67
C LEU A 12 13.49 -25.78 21.33
N GLY A 13 12.78 -24.89 22.04
CA GLY A 13 11.44 -24.49 21.68
C GLY A 13 11.48 -23.68 20.40
N ASP A 14 10.98 -24.27 19.32
CA ASP A 14 10.51 -23.54 18.16
C ASP A 14 9.28 -22.73 18.59
N GLY A 15 9.39 -21.40 18.51
CA GLY A 15 8.35 -20.44 18.87
C GLY A 15 7.22 -20.37 17.84
N GLY A 16 6.79 -21.51 17.31
CA GLY A 16 5.66 -21.63 16.40
C GLY A 16 4.34 -21.56 17.16
N GLN A 17 3.50 -20.59 16.83
CA GLN A 17 2.15 -20.46 17.38
C GLN A 17 1.34 -21.72 17.01
N PRO A 18 0.80 -22.48 17.99
CA PRO A 18 0.36 -23.87 17.80
C PRO A 18 -0.85 -24.08 16.87
N ASP A 19 -1.52 -23.00 16.45
CA ASP A 19 -2.72 -23.03 15.60
C ASP A 19 -2.50 -22.46 14.18
N ALA A 20 -1.27 -22.10 13.81
CA ALA A 20 -1.00 -21.59 12.47
C ALA A 20 -1.02 -22.74 11.44
N PRO A 21 -1.73 -22.59 10.30
CA PRO A 21 -1.66 -23.57 9.21
C PRO A 21 -0.19 -23.76 8.79
N PRO A 22 0.24 -24.99 8.44
CA PRO A 22 1.60 -25.22 7.99
C PRO A 22 1.96 -24.28 6.84
N GLU A 23 3.18 -23.74 6.83
CA GLU A 23 3.64 -22.74 5.84
C GLU A 23 3.34 -23.14 4.39
N LEU A 24 3.41 -24.45 4.09
CA LEU A 24 3.10 -25.04 2.78
C LEU A 24 1.66 -24.76 2.28
N TRP A 25 0.71 -24.53 3.18
CA TRP A 25 -0.71 -24.38 2.84
C TRP A 25 -1.10 -22.93 2.55
N LYS A 26 -0.30 -21.96 3.02
CA LYS A 26 -0.61 -20.53 2.89
C LYS A 26 -0.74 -20.08 1.42
N PRO A 27 0.17 -20.46 0.49
CA PRO A 27 0.03 -20.10 -0.92
C PRO A 27 -1.20 -20.71 -1.58
N ILE A 28 -1.55 -21.97 -1.25
CA ILE A 28 -2.72 -22.68 -1.79
C ILE A 28 -4.01 -22.01 -1.31
N LEU A 29 -4.06 -21.61 -0.04
CA LEU A 29 -5.19 -20.90 0.53
C LEU A 29 -5.35 -19.52 -0.12
N ALA A 30 -4.25 -18.78 -0.30
CA ALA A 30 -4.24 -17.48 -0.96
C ALA A 30 -4.75 -17.57 -2.40
N GLU A 31 -4.25 -18.53 -3.17
CA GLU A 31 -4.74 -18.81 -4.53
C GLU A 31 -6.26 -19.10 -4.54
N THR A 32 -6.72 -19.95 -3.61
CA THR A 32 -8.13 -20.30 -3.49
C THR A 32 -8.99 -19.07 -3.16
N LYS A 33 -8.54 -18.22 -2.22
CA LYS A 33 -9.23 -16.98 -1.85
C LYS A 33 -9.26 -15.96 -2.98
N TYR A 34 -8.14 -15.80 -3.68
CA TYR A 34 -8.06 -14.92 -4.84
C TYR A 34 -9.09 -15.34 -5.90
N ARG A 35 -9.15 -16.63 -6.22
CA ARG A 35 -10.15 -17.19 -7.16
C ARG A 35 -11.59 -17.01 -6.67
N GLU A 36 -11.87 -17.23 -5.39
CA GLU A 36 -13.21 -17.03 -4.81
C GLU A 36 -13.68 -15.58 -4.97
N ILE A 37 -12.80 -14.61 -4.69
CA ILE A 37 -13.10 -13.18 -4.81
C ILE A 37 -13.37 -12.81 -6.28
N LEU A 38 -12.59 -13.34 -7.23
CA LEU A 38 -12.84 -13.14 -8.67
C LEU A 38 -14.14 -13.81 -9.15
N ALA A 39 -14.43 -15.01 -8.65
CA ALA A 39 -15.67 -15.71 -8.96
C ALA A 39 -16.90 -14.97 -8.39
N TRP A 40 -16.75 -14.31 -7.25
CA TRP A 40 -17.76 -13.41 -6.70
C TRP A 40 -17.92 -12.14 -7.55
N SER A 41 -16.82 -11.48 -7.94
CA SER A 41 -16.89 -10.23 -8.71
C SER A 41 -17.49 -10.42 -10.12
N SER A 42 -17.34 -11.59 -10.73
CA SER A 42 -17.97 -11.92 -12.01
C SER A 42 -19.49 -12.12 -11.93
N LYS A 43 -20.05 -12.24 -10.71
CA LYS A 43 -21.49 -12.42 -10.45
C LYS A 43 -22.16 -11.15 -9.90
N LEU A 44 -21.49 -10.00 -10.00
CA LEU A 44 -22.06 -8.75 -9.55
C LEU A 44 -23.32 -8.39 -10.38
N PRO A 45 -24.36 -7.82 -9.75
CA PRO A 45 -25.53 -7.29 -10.46
C PRO A 45 -25.12 -6.29 -11.55
N PRO A 46 -25.91 -6.14 -12.62
CA PRO A 46 -25.61 -5.19 -13.71
C PRO A 46 -25.38 -3.76 -13.23
N SER A 47 -26.05 -3.33 -12.16
CA SER A 47 -25.89 -1.99 -11.55
C SER A 47 -24.52 -1.74 -10.91
N LEU A 48 -23.70 -2.77 -10.74
CA LEU A 48 -22.35 -2.69 -10.18
C LEU A 48 -21.26 -2.99 -11.22
N ILE A 49 -21.66 -3.19 -12.48
CA ILE A 49 -20.73 -3.28 -13.60
C ILE A 49 -20.29 -1.86 -13.96
N ARG A 50 -18.98 -1.67 -14.11
CA ARG A 50 -18.42 -0.37 -14.48
C ARG A 50 -18.80 -0.02 -15.92
N ASP A 51 -19.49 1.09 -16.07
CA ASP A 51 -19.76 1.74 -17.36
C ASP A 51 -19.52 3.26 -17.25
N LYS A 52 -19.73 4.00 -18.34
CA LYS A 52 -19.49 5.45 -18.37
C LYS A 52 -20.54 6.26 -17.59
N GLU A 53 -21.70 5.70 -17.31
CA GLU A 53 -22.82 6.35 -16.61
C GLU A 53 -22.94 5.87 -15.15
N SER A 54 -22.09 4.94 -14.74
CA SER A 54 -22.13 4.32 -13.43
C SER A 54 -21.89 5.36 -12.33
N GLY A 55 -22.65 5.26 -11.25
CA GLY A 55 -22.48 6.15 -10.11
C GLY A 55 -21.10 5.98 -9.45
N PRO A 56 -20.60 7.00 -8.73
CA PRO A 56 -19.24 7.00 -8.17
C PRO A 56 -18.95 5.85 -7.21
N GLN A 57 -19.97 5.23 -6.62
CA GLN A 57 -19.84 4.04 -5.78
C GLN A 57 -19.31 2.81 -6.52
N VAL A 58 -19.55 2.70 -7.83
CA VAL A 58 -19.16 1.55 -8.64
C VAL A 58 -17.63 1.49 -8.80
N PRO A 59 -16.93 2.51 -9.33
CA PRO A 59 -15.46 2.49 -9.38
C PRO A 59 -14.83 2.39 -7.99
N VAL A 60 -15.43 2.97 -6.94
CA VAL A 60 -14.95 2.80 -5.54
C VAL A 60 -14.99 1.33 -5.11
N LEU A 61 -16.07 0.60 -5.42
CA LEU A 61 -16.17 -0.83 -5.16
C LEU A 61 -15.05 -1.61 -5.87
N HIS A 62 -14.79 -1.30 -7.14
CA HIS A 62 -13.72 -1.95 -7.91
C HIS A 62 -12.32 -1.59 -7.38
N ILE A 63 -12.12 -0.38 -6.87
CA ILE A 63 -10.89 0.01 -6.15
C ILE A 63 -10.70 -0.86 -4.92
N TRP A 64 -11.73 -1.03 -4.09
CA TRP A 64 -11.65 -1.88 -2.89
C TRP A 64 -11.46 -3.35 -3.23
N LEU A 65 -12.08 -3.84 -4.29
CA LEU A 65 -11.87 -5.19 -4.80
C LEU A 65 -10.39 -5.43 -5.11
N HIS A 66 -9.75 -4.53 -5.86
CA HIS A 66 -8.32 -4.69 -6.19
C HIS A 66 -7.41 -4.49 -4.98
N ALA A 67 -7.74 -3.61 -4.03
CA ALA A 67 -7.01 -3.53 -2.77
C ALA A 67 -7.06 -4.85 -1.98
N ALA A 68 -8.24 -5.47 -1.85
CA ALA A 68 -8.40 -6.76 -1.18
C ALA A 68 -7.66 -7.90 -1.91
N LEU A 69 -7.70 -7.92 -3.24
CA LEU A 69 -6.93 -8.88 -4.04
C LEU A 69 -5.42 -8.73 -3.79
N LEU A 70 -4.91 -7.49 -3.71
CA LEU A 70 -3.51 -7.22 -3.40
C LEU A 70 -3.12 -7.75 -2.02
N ASP A 71 -3.96 -7.60 -0.99
CA ASP A 71 -3.68 -8.13 0.35
C ASP A 71 -3.57 -9.66 0.36
N VAL A 72 -4.38 -10.36 -0.43
CA VAL A 72 -4.33 -11.84 -0.52
C VAL A 72 -3.00 -12.31 -1.09
N VAL A 73 -2.45 -11.59 -2.08
CA VAL A 73 -1.28 -12.06 -2.84
C VAL A 73 0.04 -11.43 -2.40
N ARG A 74 0.05 -10.24 -1.78
CA ARG A 74 1.27 -9.50 -1.38
C ARG A 74 2.27 -10.34 -0.57
N PRO A 75 1.86 -11.21 0.38
CA PRO A 75 2.83 -12.01 1.12
C PRO A 75 3.63 -12.99 0.25
N PHE A 76 3.15 -13.27 -0.97
CA PHE A 76 3.71 -14.26 -1.88
C PHE A 76 4.35 -13.63 -3.12
N THR A 77 4.71 -12.34 -3.05
CA THR A 77 5.41 -11.59 -4.10
C THR A 77 6.84 -11.28 -3.68
N GLY A 78 7.48 -12.14 -2.88
CA GLY A 78 8.91 -12.08 -2.62
C GLY A 78 9.73 -12.77 -3.73
N ASP A 79 11.01 -12.98 -3.42
CA ASP A 79 11.96 -13.73 -4.26
C ASP A 79 12.25 -15.12 -3.68
N THR A 80 11.38 -15.64 -2.81
CA THR A 80 11.56 -16.98 -2.26
C THR A 80 11.08 -18.05 -3.27
N PRO A 81 11.60 -19.29 -3.19
CA PRO A 81 11.11 -20.39 -4.04
C PRO A 81 9.61 -20.66 -3.90
N GLN A 82 9.00 -20.27 -2.76
CA GLN A 82 7.58 -20.41 -2.50
C GLN A 82 6.74 -19.35 -3.25
N ASP A 83 7.33 -18.21 -3.59
CA ASP A 83 6.70 -17.10 -4.32
C ASP A 83 6.66 -17.37 -5.84
N ALA A 84 7.59 -18.19 -6.33
CA ALA A 84 7.68 -18.63 -7.72
C ALA A 84 6.71 -19.78 -8.05
N VAL A 85 5.86 -20.20 -7.11
CA VAL A 85 4.94 -21.33 -7.31
C VAL A 85 3.84 -20.94 -8.30
N GLN A 86 3.75 -21.70 -9.38
CA GLN A 86 2.65 -21.60 -10.33
C GLN A 86 1.33 -22.00 -9.67
N TRP A 87 0.34 -21.14 -9.81
CA TRP A 87 -1.04 -21.41 -9.42
C TRP A 87 -1.65 -22.50 -10.29
N LYS A 88 -2.35 -23.45 -9.67
CA LYS A 88 -2.89 -24.66 -10.34
C LYS A 88 -4.37 -24.55 -10.70
N THR A 89 -5.06 -23.58 -10.12
CA THR A 89 -6.50 -23.36 -10.26
C THR A 89 -6.84 -22.48 -11.46
N PHE A 90 -5.84 -21.86 -12.09
CA PHE A 90 -5.96 -21.05 -13.29
C PHE A 90 -5.39 -21.80 -14.50
N VAL A 91 -5.99 -21.57 -15.67
CA VAL A 91 -5.56 -22.22 -16.93
C VAL A 91 -4.29 -21.58 -17.51
N ALA A 92 -4.01 -20.32 -17.14
CA ALA A 92 -2.91 -19.56 -17.68
C ALA A 92 -1.54 -20.16 -17.26
N PRO A 93 -0.61 -20.45 -18.19
CA PRO A 93 0.68 -21.06 -17.86
C PRO A 93 1.57 -20.21 -16.95
N ASP A 94 1.36 -18.90 -16.94
CA ASP A 94 2.09 -17.90 -16.16
C ASP A 94 1.34 -17.46 -14.89
N SER A 95 0.26 -18.18 -14.52
CA SER A 95 -0.50 -17.85 -13.32
C SER A 95 0.36 -18.04 -12.07
N SER A 96 0.57 -16.95 -11.34
CA SER A 96 1.34 -16.87 -10.12
C SER A 96 0.82 -15.72 -9.25
N ALA A 97 1.20 -15.70 -7.97
CA ALA A 97 0.88 -14.59 -7.08
C ALA A 97 1.44 -13.25 -7.63
N ARG A 98 2.64 -13.27 -8.22
CA ARG A 98 3.23 -12.10 -8.87
C ARG A 98 2.42 -11.61 -10.07
N ALA A 99 2.01 -12.52 -10.96
CA ALA A 99 1.19 -12.14 -12.12
C ALA A 99 -0.16 -11.55 -11.68
N ALA A 100 -0.80 -12.16 -10.67
CA ALA A 100 -2.04 -11.67 -10.07
C ALA A 100 -1.90 -10.30 -9.40
N TYR A 101 -0.79 -10.09 -8.68
CA TYR A 101 -0.41 -8.82 -8.07
C TYR A 101 -0.28 -7.73 -9.15
N ASN A 102 0.56 -7.96 -10.15
CA ASN A 102 0.80 -7.02 -11.25
C ASN A 102 -0.49 -6.69 -12.03
N ALA A 103 -1.34 -7.69 -12.26
CA ALA A 103 -2.64 -7.46 -12.89
C ALA A 103 -3.54 -6.54 -12.04
N SER A 104 -3.59 -6.75 -10.72
CA SER A 104 -4.36 -5.91 -9.80
C SER A 104 -3.79 -4.49 -9.68
N VAL A 105 -2.47 -4.32 -9.63
CA VAL A 105 -1.82 -3.00 -9.66
C VAL A 105 -2.17 -2.25 -10.94
N ASN A 106 -2.09 -2.91 -12.10
CA ASN A 106 -2.43 -2.29 -13.38
C ASN A 106 -3.90 -1.89 -13.49
N GLN A 107 -4.82 -2.69 -12.93
CA GLN A 107 -6.22 -2.29 -12.84
C GLN A 107 -6.40 -1.11 -11.87
N LEU A 108 -5.69 -1.10 -10.74
CA LEU A 108 -5.77 -0.02 -9.76
C LEU A 108 -5.26 1.30 -10.34
N LYS A 109 -4.17 1.30 -11.11
CA LYS A 109 -3.69 2.48 -11.87
C LYS A 109 -4.80 3.07 -12.74
N ARG A 110 -5.46 2.22 -13.53
CA ARG A 110 -6.55 2.64 -14.43
C ARG A 110 -7.74 3.17 -13.65
N LEU A 111 -8.14 2.48 -12.59
CA LEU A 111 -9.27 2.87 -11.73
C LEU A 111 -9.02 4.21 -11.03
N VAL A 112 -7.83 4.41 -10.47
CA VAL A 112 -7.46 5.68 -9.81
C VAL A 112 -7.45 6.83 -10.82
N LEU A 113 -6.85 6.62 -12.00
CA LEU A 113 -6.82 7.62 -13.06
C LEU A 113 -8.23 7.96 -13.56
N ASP A 114 -9.04 6.95 -13.87
CA ASP A 114 -10.42 7.09 -14.34
C ASP A 114 -11.28 7.83 -13.30
N TYR A 115 -11.22 7.40 -12.03
CA TYR A 115 -11.98 8.01 -10.95
C TYR A 115 -11.64 9.49 -10.76
N ARG A 116 -10.34 9.82 -10.80
CA ARG A 116 -9.87 11.22 -10.70
C ARG A 116 -10.28 12.08 -11.89
N SER A 117 -10.39 11.49 -13.08
CA SER A 117 -10.63 12.24 -14.33
C SER A 117 -12.12 12.44 -14.60
N ASN A 118 -12.95 11.46 -14.23
CA ASN A 118 -14.35 11.39 -14.68
C ASN A 118 -15.37 11.61 -13.56
N TYR A 119 -14.95 11.68 -12.29
CA TYR A 119 -15.87 11.80 -11.16
C TYR A 119 -15.53 12.99 -10.27
N GLU A 120 -16.46 13.95 -10.17
CA GLU A 120 -16.31 15.12 -9.28
C GLU A 120 -16.15 14.72 -7.81
N SER A 121 -16.75 13.58 -7.42
CA SER A 121 -16.62 12.98 -6.09
C SER A 121 -15.18 12.64 -5.71
N SER A 122 -14.24 12.59 -6.66
CA SER A 122 -12.81 12.48 -6.35
C SER A 122 -12.28 13.63 -5.49
N SER A 123 -12.93 14.79 -5.52
CA SER A 123 -12.53 15.96 -4.73
C SER A 123 -13.09 16.01 -3.31
N TYR A 124 -14.14 15.23 -3.00
CA TYR A 124 -14.83 15.35 -1.71
C TYR A 124 -15.28 14.03 -1.06
N LEU A 125 -15.10 12.88 -1.70
CA LEU A 125 -15.42 11.57 -1.12
C LEU A 125 -14.14 10.84 -0.72
N LEU A 126 -13.96 10.51 0.56
CA LEU A 126 -12.72 9.87 1.06
C LEU A 126 -12.57 8.38 0.67
N LEU A 127 -13.66 7.72 0.26
CA LEU A 127 -13.72 6.25 0.14
C LEU A 127 -12.69 5.63 -0.82
N TRP A 128 -12.30 6.35 -1.88
CA TRP A 128 -11.34 5.86 -2.87
C TRP A 128 -9.88 6.03 -2.45
N GLN A 129 -9.60 6.67 -1.30
CA GLN A 129 -8.22 6.89 -0.83
C GLN A 129 -7.43 5.60 -0.65
N THR A 130 -8.12 4.50 -0.30
CA THR A 130 -7.51 3.16 -0.24
C THR A 130 -6.82 2.79 -1.54
N GLY A 131 -7.40 3.17 -2.70
CA GLY A 131 -6.77 2.94 -3.99
C GLY A 131 -5.47 3.72 -4.17
N MET A 132 -5.43 4.98 -3.73
CA MET A 132 -4.19 5.77 -3.76
C MET A 132 -3.13 5.20 -2.83
N LEU A 133 -3.50 4.84 -1.59
CA LEU A 133 -2.60 4.24 -0.61
C LEU A 133 -1.96 2.95 -1.16
N TYR A 134 -2.78 2.03 -1.68
CA TYR A 134 -2.30 0.76 -2.22
C TYR A 134 -1.47 0.95 -3.49
N LEU A 135 -1.87 1.89 -4.35
CA LEU A 135 -1.11 2.19 -5.56
C LEU A 135 0.28 2.75 -5.24
N VAL A 136 0.39 3.68 -4.28
CA VAL A 136 1.68 4.22 -3.86
C VAL A 136 2.57 3.12 -3.27
N ASN A 137 2.03 2.22 -2.45
CA ASN A 137 2.81 1.08 -1.96
C ASN A 137 3.32 0.20 -3.11
N ALA A 138 2.45 -0.13 -4.06
CA ALA A 138 2.80 -1.02 -5.17
C ALA A 138 3.82 -0.43 -6.14
N ILE A 139 3.76 0.86 -6.47
CA ILE A 139 4.71 1.49 -7.41
C ILE A 139 6.09 1.71 -6.81
N LEU A 140 6.19 1.75 -5.47
CA LEU A 140 7.45 1.90 -4.74
C LEU A 140 8.11 0.56 -4.38
N GLU A 141 7.40 -0.56 -4.52
CA GLU A 141 7.97 -1.90 -4.35
C GLU A 141 9.05 -2.22 -5.40
N SER A 142 9.97 -3.12 -5.07
CA SER A 142 11.02 -3.58 -5.98
C SER A 142 10.53 -4.76 -6.85
N PRO A 143 10.82 -4.77 -8.16
CA PRO A 143 11.44 -3.69 -8.93
C PRO A 143 10.49 -2.49 -9.08
N ARG A 144 11.04 -1.29 -8.92
CA ARG A 144 10.27 -0.04 -8.94
C ARG A 144 9.62 0.16 -10.31
N ASP A 145 8.38 0.64 -10.29
CA ASP A 145 7.68 0.98 -11.51
C ASP A 145 8.42 2.11 -12.27
N PRO A 146 8.66 2.00 -13.59
CA PRO A 146 9.34 3.07 -14.34
C PRO A 146 8.61 4.41 -14.30
N GLU A 147 7.28 4.38 -14.14
CA GLU A 147 6.40 5.56 -14.08
C GLU A 147 6.00 5.89 -12.63
N TRP A 148 6.71 5.36 -11.62
CA TRP A 148 6.36 5.52 -10.21
C TRP A 148 6.11 6.99 -9.84
N HIS A 149 6.94 7.91 -10.34
CA HIS A 149 6.85 9.32 -10.01
C HIS A 149 5.55 9.95 -10.52
N LEU A 150 5.10 9.56 -11.73
CA LEU A 150 3.84 10.03 -12.30
C LEU A 150 2.64 9.55 -11.48
N TYR A 151 2.58 8.25 -11.18
CA TYR A 151 1.48 7.68 -10.38
C TYR A 151 1.52 8.17 -8.92
N PHE A 152 2.70 8.43 -8.37
CA PHE A 152 2.87 9.02 -7.05
C PHE A 152 2.26 10.42 -7.00
N LEU A 153 2.63 11.31 -7.93
CA LEU A 153 2.05 12.65 -8.02
C LEU A 153 0.53 12.59 -8.26
N LEU A 154 0.05 11.66 -9.10
CA LEU A 154 -1.38 11.40 -9.28
C LEU A 154 -2.07 11.07 -7.93
N CYS A 155 -1.44 10.31 -7.05
CA CYS A 155 -2.01 10.00 -5.74
C CYS A 155 -1.93 11.20 -4.78
N ILE A 156 -0.78 11.87 -4.67
CA ILE A 156 -0.60 13.00 -3.75
C ILE A 156 -1.54 14.17 -4.09
N TYR A 157 -1.71 14.50 -5.37
CA TYR A 157 -2.66 15.54 -5.76
C TYR A 157 -4.12 15.11 -5.63
N GLY A 158 -4.41 13.81 -5.57
CA GLY A 158 -5.70 13.29 -5.13
C GLY A 158 -5.99 13.63 -3.66
N TYR A 159 -5.02 13.42 -2.77
CA TYR A 159 -5.14 13.85 -1.36
C TYR A 159 -5.24 15.37 -1.22
N LYS A 160 -4.56 16.14 -2.09
CA LYS A 160 -4.73 17.61 -2.16
C LYS A 160 -6.17 18.00 -2.49
N ALA A 161 -6.82 17.30 -3.42
CA ALA A 161 -8.22 17.57 -3.76
C ALA A 161 -9.14 17.34 -2.54
N LEU A 162 -8.91 16.25 -1.80
CA LEU A 162 -9.69 15.86 -0.62
C LEU A 162 -9.50 16.76 0.60
N ARG A 163 -8.46 17.61 0.63
CA ARG A 163 -8.06 18.36 1.84
C ARG A 163 -9.11 19.31 2.38
N ARG A 164 -9.98 19.83 1.50
CA ARG A 164 -11.05 20.77 1.91
C ARG A 164 -12.09 20.06 2.78
N SER A 165 -12.46 18.85 2.40
CA SER A 165 -13.43 18.03 3.14
C SER A 165 -12.80 17.23 4.27
N TYR A 166 -11.52 16.86 4.15
CA TYR A 166 -10.83 15.97 5.09
C TYR A 166 -9.42 16.45 5.39
N GLY A 167 -9.22 17.13 6.53
CA GLY A 167 -7.89 17.58 6.95
C GLY A 167 -6.87 16.45 7.10
N VAL A 168 -7.33 15.24 7.42
CA VAL A 168 -6.50 14.02 7.51
C VAL A 168 -5.78 13.68 6.21
N SER A 169 -6.29 14.13 5.04
CA SER A 169 -5.64 13.88 3.74
C SER A 169 -4.24 14.46 3.65
N VAL A 170 -3.98 15.59 4.32
CA VAL A 170 -2.66 16.22 4.38
C VAL A 170 -1.69 15.34 5.17
N THR A 171 -2.13 14.80 6.31
CA THR A 171 -1.32 13.88 7.12
C THR A 171 -1.02 12.59 6.36
N ILE A 172 -1.99 12.05 5.63
CA ILE A 172 -1.80 10.87 4.77
C ILE A 172 -0.78 11.14 3.68
N GLY A 173 -0.95 12.25 2.93
CA GLY A 173 0.01 12.63 1.90
C GLY A 173 1.42 12.88 2.44
N LYS A 174 1.54 13.48 3.63
CA LYS A 174 2.84 13.66 4.30
C LYS A 174 3.48 12.32 4.69
N GLY A 175 2.72 11.37 5.23
CA GLY A 175 3.22 10.02 5.52
C GLY A 175 3.71 9.27 4.29
N LEU A 176 2.97 9.36 3.17
CA LEU A 176 3.37 8.78 1.88
C LEU A 176 4.59 9.46 1.27
N LEU A 177 4.74 10.78 1.45
CA LEU A 177 5.96 11.50 1.06
C LEU A 177 7.18 11.02 1.85
N SER A 178 7.05 10.80 3.16
CA SER A 178 8.14 10.21 3.97
C SER A 178 8.52 8.82 3.49
N MET A 179 7.55 7.97 3.16
CA MET A 179 7.80 6.65 2.57
C MET A 179 8.60 6.78 1.27
N THR A 180 8.20 7.72 0.43
CA THR A 180 8.83 7.96 -0.87
C THR A 180 10.25 8.50 -0.72
N LEU A 181 10.49 9.42 0.22
CA LEU A 181 11.83 9.92 0.54
C LEU A 181 12.76 8.80 1.01
N ARG A 182 12.23 7.82 1.75
CA ARG A 182 13.01 6.69 2.26
C ARG A 182 13.31 5.65 1.17
N ASP A 183 12.34 5.39 0.29
CA ASP A 183 12.40 4.26 -0.66
C ASP A 183 12.81 4.67 -2.09
N THR A 184 13.00 5.97 -2.33
CA THR A 184 13.36 6.53 -3.64
C THR A 184 14.49 7.54 -3.60
N ASP A 185 14.89 7.98 -4.79
CA ASP A 185 15.85 9.04 -5.07
C ASP A 185 15.21 10.44 -5.11
N MET A 186 13.96 10.59 -4.65
CA MET A 186 13.31 11.90 -4.54
C MET A 186 14.07 12.82 -3.57
N SER A 187 14.51 14.00 -4.01
CA SER A 187 15.21 14.95 -3.14
C SER A 187 14.32 15.51 -2.01
N GLY A 188 14.94 15.91 -0.90
CA GLY A 188 14.25 16.58 0.21
C GLY A 188 13.60 17.90 -0.22
N SER A 189 14.27 18.67 -1.07
CA SER A 189 13.74 19.91 -1.65
C SER A 189 12.46 19.69 -2.48
N GLU A 190 12.41 18.64 -3.29
CA GLU A 190 11.23 18.29 -4.08
C GLU A 190 10.07 17.87 -3.17
N ALA A 191 10.34 16.99 -2.21
CA ALA A 191 9.32 16.52 -1.28
C ALA A 191 8.72 17.67 -0.46
N ARG A 192 9.54 18.64 -0.02
CA ARG A 192 9.07 19.86 0.66
C ARG A 192 8.18 20.71 -0.24
N ARG A 193 8.58 20.92 -1.50
CA ARG A 193 7.74 21.63 -2.49
C ARG A 193 6.38 20.95 -2.68
N ILE A 194 6.34 19.62 -2.77
CA ILE A 194 5.08 18.87 -2.89
C ILE A 194 4.24 19.03 -1.62
N LEU A 195 4.85 18.95 -0.43
CA LEU A 195 4.15 19.13 0.84
C LEU A 195 3.56 20.53 0.99
N GLU A 196 4.30 21.57 0.61
CA GLU A 196 3.81 22.95 0.59
C GLU A 196 2.57 23.07 -0.30
N GLN A 197 2.60 22.47 -1.49
CA GLN A 197 1.45 22.47 -2.39
C GLN A 197 0.25 21.68 -1.82
N LEU A 198 0.50 20.60 -1.08
CA LEU A 198 -0.53 19.81 -0.40
C LEU A 198 -1.19 20.61 0.73
N GLN A 199 -0.40 21.39 1.46
CA GLN A 199 -0.84 22.23 2.58
C GLN A 199 -1.46 23.57 2.13
N SER A 200 -1.10 24.05 0.93
CA SER A 200 -1.51 25.36 0.42
C SER A 200 -3.04 25.54 0.35
N GLY A 201 -3.51 26.70 0.84
CA GLY A 201 -4.90 27.17 0.75
C GLY A 201 -5.74 26.96 2.04
N GLU A 202 -6.96 27.49 2.03
CA GLU A 202 -7.86 27.42 3.20
C GLU A 202 -8.19 25.96 3.52
N ALA A 203 -8.00 25.58 4.78
CA ALA A 203 -8.29 24.24 5.25
C ALA A 203 -9.22 24.33 6.45
N SER A 204 -10.20 23.41 6.48
CA SER A 204 -11.22 23.34 7.50
C SER A 204 -10.59 23.28 8.90
N GLU A 205 -11.19 23.95 9.88
CA GLU A 205 -10.78 23.92 11.29
C GLU A 205 -10.82 22.50 11.88
N LEU A 206 -11.52 21.56 11.22
CA LEU A 206 -11.60 20.15 11.61
C LEU A 206 -10.28 19.35 11.49
N ARG A 207 -9.19 19.98 11.02
CA ARG A 207 -7.84 19.39 10.90
C ARG A 207 -7.36 18.65 12.15
N ASN A 208 -7.82 19.06 13.33
CA ASN A 208 -7.25 18.61 14.60
C ASN A 208 -7.99 17.41 15.24
N TYR A 209 -9.14 16.99 14.71
CA TYR A 209 -9.96 15.94 15.35
C TYR A 209 -9.80 14.55 14.73
N LEU A 210 -9.40 14.46 13.46
CA LEU A 210 -9.29 13.17 12.75
C LEU A 210 -7.84 12.68 12.77
N ARG A 211 -7.64 11.57 13.49
CA ARG A 211 -6.37 10.84 13.57
C ARG A 211 -6.22 9.84 12.42
N ALA A 212 -5.01 9.69 11.91
CA ALA A 212 -4.67 8.75 10.84
C ALA A 212 -3.87 7.57 11.41
N THR A 213 -4.50 6.77 12.25
CA THR A 213 -3.80 5.68 12.97
C THR A 213 -3.58 4.42 12.11
N PHE A 214 -4.04 4.42 10.86
CA PHE A 214 -3.87 3.29 9.96
C PHE A 214 -2.46 3.27 9.32
N MET A 215 -2.12 2.12 8.72
CA MET A 215 -0.79 1.89 8.14
C MET A 215 -0.66 2.56 6.78
N ALA A 216 0.41 3.33 6.58
CA ALA A 216 0.76 3.88 5.27
C ALA A 216 1.68 2.93 4.51
N ASP A 217 2.64 2.33 5.20
CA ASP A 217 3.60 1.37 4.64
C ASP A 217 3.14 -0.06 4.90
N LEU A 218 2.54 -0.67 3.87
CA LEU A 218 1.92 -1.99 3.97
C LEU A 218 2.96 -3.11 4.05
N LYS A 219 4.19 -2.87 3.59
CA LYS A 219 5.29 -3.83 3.68
C LYS A 219 5.89 -3.82 5.09
N MET A 220 6.16 -2.64 5.63
CA MET A 220 6.68 -2.48 7.00
C MET A 220 5.64 -2.89 8.06
N ALA A 221 4.35 -2.71 7.78
CA ALA A 221 3.27 -2.99 8.75
C ALA A 221 3.31 -4.40 9.34
N ALA A 222 3.82 -5.40 8.63
CA ALA A 222 3.95 -6.76 9.15
C ALA A 222 5.02 -6.90 10.24
N ALA A 223 6.10 -6.12 10.15
CA ALA A 223 7.25 -6.20 11.05
C ALA A 223 7.25 -5.11 12.12
N ASP A 224 6.84 -3.89 11.75
CA ASP A 224 6.80 -2.72 12.62
C ASP A 224 5.55 -1.86 12.34
N PRO A 225 4.36 -2.29 12.84
CA PRO A 225 3.12 -1.53 12.67
C PRO A 225 3.20 -0.12 13.24
N LYS A 226 4.01 0.11 14.28
CA LYS A 226 4.11 1.41 14.92
C LYS A 226 4.72 2.40 13.95
N ASN A 227 5.87 2.08 13.38
CA ASN A 227 6.58 2.99 12.46
C ASN A 227 5.96 3.00 11.05
N ALA A 228 5.21 1.96 10.67
CA ALA A 228 4.43 1.93 9.42
C ALA A 228 3.18 2.83 9.41
N SER A 229 2.76 3.36 10.56
CA SER A 229 1.55 4.19 10.65
C SER A 229 1.70 5.55 9.97
N VAL A 230 0.61 6.05 9.35
CA VAL A 230 0.58 7.36 8.69
C VAL A 230 1.09 8.48 9.61
N GLU A 231 0.64 8.51 10.86
CA GLU A 231 1.03 9.55 11.81
C GLU A 231 2.52 9.55 12.15
N ASN A 232 3.14 8.38 12.33
CA ASN A 232 4.55 8.32 12.66
C ASN A 232 5.41 8.62 11.44
N MET A 233 5.07 8.08 10.27
CA MET A 233 5.74 8.44 9.02
C MET A 233 5.65 9.94 8.73
N ALA A 234 4.49 10.56 8.96
CA ALA A 234 4.33 12.00 8.77
C ALA A 234 5.18 12.86 9.73
N LYS A 235 5.51 12.36 10.93
CA LYS A 235 6.42 13.03 11.87
C LYS A 235 7.87 12.94 11.38
N ASP A 236 8.25 11.82 10.80
CA ASP A 236 9.63 11.56 10.36
C ASP A 236 10.02 12.32 9.07
N PHE A 237 9.05 12.94 8.40
CA PHE A 237 9.24 13.64 7.12
C PHE A 237 10.40 14.64 7.13
N GLU A 238 10.45 15.57 8.09
CA GLU A 238 11.47 16.64 8.09
C GLU A 238 12.86 16.06 8.31
N THR A 239 12.97 15.08 9.20
CA THR A 239 14.22 14.36 9.47
C THR A 239 14.73 13.66 8.20
N LEU A 240 13.83 12.97 7.48
CA LEU A 240 14.17 12.28 6.23
C LEU A 240 14.55 13.27 5.12
N ALA A 241 13.81 14.36 4.97
CA ALA A 241 14.07 15.37 3.95
C ALA A 241 15.45 16.03 4.16
N LEU A 242 15.77 16.42 5.40
CA LEU A 242 17.08 16.99 5.74
C LEU A 242 18.22 15.99 5.50
N PHE A 243 18.05 14.75 5.93
CA PHE A 243 19.06 13.71 5.73
C PHE A 243 19.34 13.48 4.24
N ASN A 244 18.30 13.48 3.41
CA ASN A 244 18.47 13.27 1.98
C ASN A 244 19.17 14.44 1.28
N ASP A 245 18.87 15.68 1.69
CA ASP A 245 19.56 16.86 1.15
C ASP A 245 21.07 16.84 1.46
N LEU A 246 21.46 16.38 2.66
CA LEU A 246 22.87 16.22 3.03
C LEU A 246 23.58 15.18 2.17
N LEU A 247 22.97 14.01 1.97
CA LEU A 247 23.54 12.96 1.11
C LEU A 247 23.75 13.42 -0.34
N HIS A 248 22.85 14.27 -0.84
CA HIS A 248 22.95 14.82 -2.20
C HIS A 248 24.04 15.90 -2.32
N GLN A 249 24.31 16.66 -1.25
CA GLN A 249 25.42 17.62 -1.22
C GLN A 249 26.79 16.92 -1.21
N ASP A 250 26.96 15.87 -0.38
CA ASP A 250 28.22 15.13 -0.29
C ASP A 250 28.60 14.43 -1.61
N ASN A 251 27.62 13.95 -2.39
CA ASN A 251 27.85 13.36 -3.71
C ASN A 251 28.26 14.38 -4.78
N MET A 252 27.89 15.65 -4.63
CA MET A 252 28.29 16.73 -5.54
C MET A 252 29.69 17.26 -5.23
N ASP A 253 30.12 17.18 -3.97
CA ASP A 253 31.45 17.62 -3.51
C ASP A 253 32.55 16.56 -3.75
N THR A 254 32.16 15.32 -4.08
CA THR A 254 33.07 14.19 -4.33
C THR A 254 33.22 13.80 -5.80
N SER A 255 32.56 14.52 -6.72
CA SER A 255 32.62 14.33 -8.18
C SER A 255 33.30 15.49 -8.91
#